data_AF-A0A7I9Z7U8-F1
#
_entry.id   AF-A0A7I9Z7U8-F1
#
_cell.length_a   1.000
_cell.length_b   1.000
_cell.length_c   1.000
_cell.angle_alpha   90.00
_cell.angle_beta   90.00
_cell.angle_gamma   90.00
#
_symmetry.space_group_name_H-M   'P 1'
#
loop_
_entity.id
_entity.type
_entity.pdbx_description
1 polymer ?
#
loop_
_entity_poly.entity_id
_entity_poly.type
_entity_poly.pdbx_seq_one_letter_code
_entity_poly.pdbx_strand_id
1 'polypeptide(L)'
;MTTTAIDRGLSSELAEDLAATALTLAKRFAAGATMWSIAPSWEPHAMHIAVEFVHPVIMGKRALPAVALTGPDLVDLVRVSVRPGDIVVAVSGATDAQVRSVMRRGPAWGATTIWIGSGDPPEAAAADHVLWLDDPDPRVPATGGFVLFYHLLWELTHVCFEHSGLLKPQRCDDEAVCVTCSDEGRLGEVVSASVDGQAQVRTARGIENVLTALVDPVAAGELVLVHAGTAICHVGEDDEPEGVS
;
A
#
# COMPACT_ATOMS: atom_id res chain seq x y z
N MET A 1 26.39 5.26 24.56
CA MET A 1 25.90 5.08 23.18
C MET A 1 24.70 4.16 23.27
N THR A 2 23.53 4.64 22.89
CA THR A 2 22.34 3.78 22.78
C THR A 2 22.45 3.04 21.46
N THR A 3 22.56 1.71 21.51
CA THR A 3 22.60 0.85 20.33
C THR A 3 21.22 0.83 19.67
N THR A 4 21.15 1.13 18.37
CA THR A 4 19.93 1.09 17.55
C THR A 4 19.70 -0.32 16.99
N ALA A 5 18.49 -0.63 16.50
CA ALA A 5 18.25 -1.88 15.79
C ALA A 5 19.18 -2.08 14.58
N ILE A 6 19.59 -1.00 13.91
CA ILE A 6 20.53 -1.05 12.78
C ILE A 6 21.89 -1.64 13.21
N ASP A 7 22.35 -1.31 14.41
CA ASP A 7 23.63 -1.79 14.95
C ASP A 7 23.62 -3.30 15.24
N ARG A 8 22.43 -3.92 15.34
CA ARG A 8 22.24 -5.35 15.59
C ARG A 8 22.10 -6.18 14.31
N GLY A 9 21.95 -5.52 13.16
CA GLY A 9 21.65 -6.15 11.88
C GLY A 9 20.16 -6.47 11.70
N LEU A 10 19.76 -6.75 10.46
CA LEU A 10 18.39 -7.15 10.11
C LEU A 10 18.14 -8.62 10.47
N SER A 11 16.93 -8.95 10.94
CA SER A 11 16.54 -10.35 11.13
C SER A 11 16.37 -11.08 9.79
N SER A 12 16.32 -12.41 9.82
CA SER A 12 16.09 -13.21 8.61
C SER A 12 14.70 -12.94 8.03
N GLU A 13 13.68 -12.84 8.87
CA GLU A 13 12.30 -12.57 8.43
C GLU A 13 12.20 -11.21 7.74
N LEU A 14 12.76 -10.16 8.37
CA LEU A 14 12.75 -8.82 7.79
C LEU A 14 13.54 -8.74 6.47
N ALA A 15 14.63 -9.51 6.35
CA ALA A 15 15.37 -9.61 5.09
C ALA A 15 14.56 -10.29 3.98
N GLU A 16 13.79 -11.35 4.32
CA GLU A 16 12.86 -12.00 3.39
C GLU A 16 11.74 -11.05 2.94
N ASP A 17 11.15 -10.29 3.87
CA ASP A 17 10.11 -9.31 3.58
C ASP A 17 10.63 -8.18 2.70
N LEU A 18 11.86 -7.68 2.96
CA LEU A 18 12.52 -6.69 2.11
C LEU A 18 12.75 -7.22 0.69
N ALA A 19 13.21 -8.47 0.55
CA ALA A 19 13.43 -9.09 -0.75
C ALA A 19 12.12 -9.29 -1.52
N ALA A 20 11.06 -9.75 -0.85
CA ALA A 20 9.73 -9.90 -1.44
C ALA A 20 9.16 -8.54 -1.89
N THR A 21 9.27 -7.52 -1.05
CA THR A 21 8.83 -6.15 -1.35
C THR A 21 9.58 -5.57 -2.55
N ALA A 22 10.90 -5.73 -2.60
CA ALA A 22 11.72 -5.26 -3.72
C ALA A 22 11.36 -5.95 -5.04
N LEU A 23 11.06 -7.26 -5.01
CA LEU A 23 10.59 -7.98 -6.20
C LEU A 23 9.23 -7.46 -6.67
N THR A 24 8.31 -7.17 -5.75
CA THR A 24 7.02 -6.56 -6.07
C THR A 24 7.20 -5.16 -6.69
N LEU A 25 8.03 -4.31 -6.08
CA LEU A 25 8.37 -2.99 -6.62
C LEU A 25 8.92 -3.10 -8.04
N ALA A 26 9.88 -4.00 -8.28
CA ALA A 26 10.48 -4.20 -9.59
C ALA A 26 9.44 -4.62 -10.63
N LYS A 27 8.53 -5.55 -10.30
CA LYS A 27 7.44 -5.97 -11.18
C LYS A 27 6.48 -4.81 -11.50
N ARG A 28 6.09 -4.03 -10.50
CA ARG A 28 5.20 -2.87 -10.66
C ARG A 28 5.83 -1.79 -11.54
N PHE A 29 7.09 -1.42 -11.28
CA PHE A 29 7.81 -0.45 -12.11
C PHE A 29 8.09 -0.96 -13.52
N ALA A 30 8.35 -2.26 -13.71
CA ALA A 30 8.46 -2.87 -15.04
C ALA A 30 7.14 -2.77 -15.82
N ALA A 31 6.00 -2.85 -15.12
CA ALA A 31 4.66 -2.64 -15.68
C ALA A 31 4.27 -1.15 -15.84
N GLY A 32 5.15 -0.20 -15.48
CA GLY A 32 4.94 1.23 -15.68
C GLY A 32 4.28 1.97 -14.51
N ALA A 33 4.27 1.38 -13.31
CA ALA A 33 3.73 2.01 -12.11
C ALA A 33 4.43 3.32 -11.73
N THR A 34 3.68 4.22 -11.09
CA THR A 34 4.19 5.34 -10.30
C THR A 34 4.14 5.00 -8.82
N MET A 35 5.17 5.37 -8.06
CA MET A 35 5.17 5.28 -6.60
C MET A 35 4.75 6.60 -5.96
N TRP A 36 3.82 6.55 -5.02
CA TRP A 36 3.36 7.68 -4.22
C TRP A 36 3.84 7.48 -2.78
N SER A 37 4.76 8.32 -2.31
CA SER A 37 5.32 8.22 -0.96
C SER A 37 4.63 9.19 -0.01
N ILE A 38 4.28 8.70 1.19
CA ILE A 38 3.64 9.49 2.25
C ILE A 38 4.33 9.28 3.59
N ALA A 39 4.43 10.34 4.39
CA ALA A 39 5.01 10.27 5.73
C ALA A 39 4.44 11.39 6.59
N PRO A 40 3.17 11.32 7.04
CA PRO A 40 2.46 12.45 7.63
C PRO A 40 3.15 13.04 8.87
N SER A 41 3.76 12.19 9.70
CA SER A 41 4.52 12.65 10.88
C SER A 41 5.98 13.01 10.56
N TRP A 42 6.50 12.62 9.40
CA TRP A 42 7.91 12.74 9.03
C TRP A 42 8.10 13.01 7.53
N GLU A 43 7.51 14.10 7.02
CA GLU A 43 7.49 14.44 5.59
C GLU A 43 8.85 14.34 4.86
N PRO A 44 10.01 14.65 5.48
CA PRO A 44 11.31 14.46 4.83
C PRO A 44 11.56 13.03 4.33
N HIS A 45 10.99 11.99 4.96
CA HIS A 45 11.11 10.61 4.47
C HIS A 45 10.36 10.39 3.16
N ALA A 46 9.14 10.93 3.03
CA ALA A 46 8.39 10.85 1.78
C ALA A 46 9.16 11.53 0.63
N MET A 47 9.72 12.71 0.89
CA MET A 47 10.54 13.44 -0.08
C MET A 47 11.83 12.69 -0.43
N HIS A 48 12.51 12.10 0.54
CA HIS A 48 13.71 11.31 0.31
C HIS A 48 13.41 10.11 -0.59
N ILE A 49 12.36 9.33 -0.28
CA ILE A 49 11.93 8.20 -1.12
C ILE A 49 11.70 8.66 -2.56
N ALA A 50 10.97 9.77 -2.77
CA ALA A 50 10.72 10.27 -4.12
C ALA A 50 12.02 10.64 -4.86
N VAL A 51 12.93 11.36 -4.20
CA VAL A 51 14.22 11.76 -4.80
C VAL A 51 15.10 10.56 -5.10
N GLU A 52 15.21 9.59 -4.19
CA GLU A 52 16.05 8.40 -4.34
C GLU A 52 15.66 7.58 -5.57
N PHE A 53 14.34 7.42 -5.81
CA PHE A 53 13.83 6.66 -6.95
C PHE A 53 13.90 7.45 -8.27
N VAL A 54 13.68 8.77 -8.26
CA VAL A 54 13.74 9.61 -9.47
C VAL A 54 15.17 9.95 -9.90
N HIS A 55 16.08 10.17 -8.95
CA HIS A 55 17.46 10.60 -9.19
C HIS A 55 18.45 9.55 -8.64
N PRO A 56 18.59 8.41 -9.32
CA PRO A 56 19.40 7.31 -8.82
C PRO A 56 20.86 7.74 -8.61
N VAL A 57 21.39 7.50 -7.41
CA VAL A 57 22.76 7.90 -7.03
C VAL A 57 23.84 7.14 -7.81
N ILE A 58 23.53 5.91 -8.26
CA ILE A 58 24.45 5.08 -9.05
C ILE A 58 24.31 5.42 -10.54
N MET A 59 25.42 5.85 -11.14
CA MET A 59 25.52 6.16 -12.56
C MET A 59 25.02 4.99 -13.43
N GLY A 60 24.13 5.31 -14.37
CA GLY A 60 23.59 4.34 -15.34
C GLY A 60 22.36 3.57 -14.87
N LYS A 61 21.89 3.73 -13.62
CA LYS A 61 20.62 3.15 -13.17
C LYS A 61 19.43 3.95 -13.72
N ARG A 62 18.31 3.25 -13.93
CA ARG A 62 17.07 3.80 -14.49
C ARG A 62 16.36 4.67 -13.44
N ALA A 63 15.96 5.88 -13.82
CA ALA A 63 15.03 6.68 -13.00
C ALA A 63 13.65 6.00 -12.94
N LEU A 64 13.09 5.91 -11.74
CA LEU A 64 11.79 5.29 -11.45
C LEU A 64 10.79 6.38 -11.03
N PRO A 65 9.55 6.40 -11.59
CA PRO A 65 8.59 7.45 -11.28
C PRO A 65 8.16 7.38 -9.81
N ALA A 66 8.52 8.39 -9.02
CA ALA A 66 8.11 8.50 -7.62
C ALA A 66 7.77 9.96 -7.26
N VAL A 67 6.72 10.14 -6.45
CA VAL A 67 6.21 11.46 -6.04
C VAL A 67 5.88 11.43 -4.55
N ALA A 68 6.38 12.42 -3.81
CA ALA A 68 6.02 12.62 -2.41
C ALA A 68 4.70 13.40 -2.30
N LEU A 69 3.76 12.88 -1.52
CA LEU A 69 2.52 13.58 -1.16
C LEU A 69 2.63 14.04 0.29
N THR A 70 2.50 15.35 0.51
CA THR A 70 2.69 16.03 1.81
C THR A 70 1.56 17.03 2.05
N GLY A 71 1.37 17.44 3.31
CA GLY A 71 0.29 18.35 3.70
C GLY A 71 -1.00 17.66 4.16
N PRO A 72 -2.08 18.43 4.35
CA PRO A 72 -3.35 17.94 4.88
C PRO A 72 -4.11 17.04 3.89
N ASP A 73 -5.16 16.38 4.38
CA ASP A 73 -6.11 15.59 3.58
C ASP A 73 -5.45 14.48 2.74
N LEU A 74 -4.44 13.84 3.34
CA LEU A 74 -3.57 12.87 2.68
C LEU A 74 -4.32 11.70 2.04
N VAL A 75 -5.42 11.24 2.67
CA VAL A 75 -6.27 10.17 2.13
C VAL A 75 -6.85 10.57 0.78
N ASP A 76 -7.41 11.78 0.67
CA ASP A 76 -7.99 12.30 -0.56
C ASP A 76 -6.91 12.56 -1.61
N LEU A 77 -5.76 13.11 -1.19
CA LEU A 77 -4.64 13.37 -2.08
C LEU A 77 -4.12 12.08 -2.71
N VAL A 78 -3.98 11.00 -1.93
CA VAL A 78 -3.61 9.67 -2.46
C VAL A 78 -4.71 9.16 -3.38
N ARG A 79 -5.98 9.23 -2.97
CA ARG A 79 -7.13 8.73 -3.72
C ARG A 79 -7.23 9.31 -5.14
N VAL A 80 -6.96 10.61 -5.31
CA VAL A 80 -7.01 11.28 -6.62
C VAL A 80 -5.75 11.09 -7.45
N SER A 81 -4.62 10.80 -6.82
CA SER A 81 -3.32 10.65 -7.49
C SER A 81 -3.13 9.24 -8.06
N VAL A 82 -3.50 8.23 -7.28
CA VAL A 82 -3.24 6.82 -7.57
C VAL A 82 -4.10 6.29 -8.72
N ARG A 83 -3.43 5.57 -9.64
CA ARG A 83 -4.06 4.77 -10.69
C ARG A 83 -3.92 3.27 -10.38
N PRO A 84 -4.82 2.42 -10.90
CA PRO A 84 -4.64 0.97 -10.80
C PRO A 84 -3.27 0.53 -11.32
N GLY A 85 -2.55 -0.25 -10.54
CA GLY A 85 -1.18 -0.70 -10.80
C GLY A 85 -0.08 0.16 -10.17
N ASP A 86 -0.40 1.33 -9.63
CA ASP A 86 0.55 2.19 -8.89
C ASP A 86 0.91 1.58 -7.52
N ILE A 87 1.90 2.19 -6.87
CA ILE A 87 2.39 1.83 -5.55
C ILE A 87 2.12 2.99 -4.58
N VAL A 88 1.70 2.68 -3.35
CA VAL A 88 1.71 3.63 -2.23
C VAL A 88 2.67 3.13 -1.16
N VAL A 89 3.68 3.93 -0.83
CA VAL A 89 4.62 3.66 0.28
C VAL A 89 4.35 4.65 1.39
N ALA A 90 4.06 4.18 2.60
CA ALA A 90 3.97 5.04 3.78
C ALA A 90 5.10 4.81 4.77
N VAL A 91 5.54 5.89 5.42
CA VAL A 91 6.40 5.85 6.61
C VAL A 91 5.63 6.48 7.78
N SER A 92 5.21 5.66 8.75
CA SER A 92 4.47 6.14 9.93
C SER A 92 4.52 5.12 11.08
N GLY A 93 4.04 5.50 12.26
CA GLY A 93 3.66 4.51 13.29
C GLY A 93 2.37 3.77 12.92
N ALA A 94 2.14 2.61 13.52
CA ALA A 94 1.03 1.70 13.20
C ALA A 94 -0.37 2.28 13.52
N THR A 95 -0.43 3.28 14.39
CA THR A 95 -1.68 3.92 14.83
C THR A 95 -2.05 5.18 14.03
N ASP A 96 -1.25 5.55 13.02
CA ASP A 96 -1.55 6.72 12.18
C ASP A 96 -2.85 6.50 11.37
N ALA A 97 -3.89 7.27 11.71
CA ALA A 97 -5.23 7.10 11.16
C ALA A 97 -5.29 7.36 9.64
N GLN A 98 -4.50 8.31 9.14
CA GLN A 98 -4.47 8.62 7.71
C GLN A 98 -3.81 7.48 6.93
N VAL A 99 -2.69 6.97 7.43
CA VAL A 99 -2.00 5.83 6.79
C VAL A 99 -2.86 4.58 6.85
N ARG A 100 -3.49 4.26 7.99
CA ARG A 100 -4.45 3.12 8.08
C ARG A 100 -5.56 3.23 7.05
N SER A 101 -6.16 4.41 6.91
CA SER A 101 -7.22 4.66 5.92
C SER A 101 -6.72 4.44 4.49
N VAL A 102 -5.52 4.95 4.16
CA VAL A 102 -4.89 4.75 2.85
C VAL A 102 -4.61 3.27 2.59
N MET A 103 -4.02 2.54 3.53
CA MET A 103 -3.68 1.13 3.32
C MET A 103 -4.93 0.26 3.14
N ARG A 104 -5.98 0.53 3.91
CA ARG A 104 -7.27 -0.15 3.79
C ARG A 104 -7.96 0.12 2.45
N ARG A 105 -7.87 1.34 1.91
CA ARG A 105 -8.50 1.74 0.63
C ARG A 105 -7.65 1.40 -0.59
N GLY A 106 -6.34 1.26 -0.44
CA GLY A 106 -5.37 0.98 -1.51
C GLY A 106 -5.79 -0.15 -2.46
N PRO A 107 -6.23 -1.32 -1.96
CA PRO A 107 -6.72 -2.40 -2.81
C PRO A 107 -7.92 -2.02 -3.68
N ALA A 108 -8.87 -1.24 -3.16
CA ALA A 108 -10.00 -0.74 -3.94
C ALA A 108 -9.56 0.25 -5.03
N TRP A 109 -8.43 0.94 -4.84
CA TRP A 109 -7.83 1.80 -5.86
C TRP A 109 -6.96 1.04 -6.86
N GLY A 110 -6.72 -0.25 -6.62
CA GLY A 110 -5.81 -1.10 -7.39
C GLY A 110 -4.34 -0.79 -7.15
N ALA A 111 -4.01 -0.15 -6.03
CA ALA A 111 -2.65 0.18 -5.65
C ALA A 111 -2.02 -0.96 -4.86
N THR A 112 -0.72 -1.19 -5.04
CA THR A 112 0.06 -2.00 -4.11
C THR A 112 0.52 -1.15 -2.93
N THR A 113 0.29 -1.63 -1.71
CA THR A 113 0.54 -0.88 -0.48
C THR A 113 1.76 -1.40 0.28
N ILE A 114 2.64 -0.48 0.68
CA ILE A 114 3.85 -0.78 1.46
C ILE A 114 3.84 0.14 2.68
N TRP A 115 4.02 -0.42 3.87
CA TRP A 115 4.07 0.33 5.12
C TRP A 115 5.38 0.09 5.86
N ILE A 116 6.15 1.15 6.03
CA ILE A 116 7.40 1.18 6.79
C ILE A 116 7.16 1.84 8.15
N GLY A 117 7.64 1.23 9.23
CA GLY A 117 7.58 1.84 10.56
C GLY A 117 8.42 1.11 11.60
N SER A 118 8.19 1.44 12.87
CA SER A 118 8.93 0.90 14.01
C SER A 118 8.08 0.83 15.28
N GLY A 119 8.49 0.00 16.23
CA GLY A 119 7.78 -0.22 17.50
C GLY A 119 6.77 -1.34 17.37
N ASP A 120 5.56 -1.17 17.92
CA ASP A 120 4.50 -2.18 17.80
C ASP A 120 3.97 -2.22 16.36
N PRO A 121 4.05 -3.38 15.66
CA PRO A 121 3.62 -3.48 14.27
C PRO A 121 2.10 -3.41 14.13
N PRO A 122 1.59 -2.96 12.96
CA PRO A 122 0.19 -3.16 12.62
C PRO A 122 -0.10 -4.67 12.42
N GLU A 123 -1.37 -5.01 12.25
CA GLU A 123 -1.75 -6.39 11.88
C GLU A 123 -1.10 -6.79 10.54
N ALA A 124 -0.76 -8.07 10.38
CA ALA A 124 -0.01 -8.56 9.22
C ALA A 124 -0.70 -8.31 7.87
N ALA A 125 -2.03 -8.16 7.85
CA ALA A 125 -2.82 -7.87 6.64
C ALA A 125 -3.13 -6.38 6.44
N ALA A 126 -2.49 -5.48 7.20
CA ALA A 126 -2.75 -4.05 7.12
C ALA A 126 -2.25 -3.39 5.82
N ALA A 127 -1.33 -4.02 5.09
CA ALA A 127 -0.82 -3.60 3.78
C ALA A 127 -0.32 -4.84 3.00
N ASP A 128 -0.07 -4.74 1.69
CA ASP A 128 0.54 -5.85 0.92
C ASP A 128 1.94 -6.21 1.42
N HIS A 129 2.68 -5.20 1.91
CA HIS A 129 3.99 -5.35 2.51
C HIS A 129 4.11 -4.48 3.76
N VAL A 130 4.46 -5.09 4.90
CA VAL A 130 4.76 -4.40 6.16
C VAL A 130 6.23 -4.61 6.48
N LEU A 131 7.01 -3.52 6.53
CA LEU A 131 8.43 -3.53 6.84
C LEU A 131 8.64 -2.80 8.17
N TRP A 132 8.92 -3.56 9.23
CA TRP A 132 8.87 -3.05 10.59
C TRP A 132 10.19 -3.25 11.33
N LEU A 133 10.68 -2.17 11.96
CA LEU A 133 11.82 -2.23 12.87
C LEU A 133 11.34 -2.57 14.28
N ASP A 134 11.90 -3.63 14.86
CA ASP A 134 11.81 -3.91 16.30
C ASP A 134 12.75 -3.00 17.09
N ASP A 135 12.41 -1.70 17.10
CA ASP A 135 13.10 -0.67 17.87
C ASP A 135 12.07 0.29 18.48
N PRO A 136 11.85 0.26 19.81
CA PRO A 136 10.90 1.14 20.47
C PRO A 136 11.46 2.55 20.70
N ASP A 137 12.69 2.87 20.28
CA ASP A 137 13.26 4.21 20.46
C ASP A 137 12.46 5.23 19.65
N PRO A 138 11.86 6.26 20.28
CA PRO A 138 11.09 7.28 19.57
C PRO A 138 11.93 8.11 18.59
N ARG A 139 13.26 7.98 18.63
CA ARG A 139 14.19 8.64 17.71
C ARG A 139 14.45 7.84 16.45
N VAL A 140 13.95 6.61 16.30
CA VAL A 140 14.10 5.78 15.08
C VAL A 140 13.87 6.54 13.77
N PRO A 141 12.86 7.43 13.67
CA PRO A 141 12.65 8.23 12.46
C PRO A 141 13.86 9.12 12.10
N ALA A 142 14.74 9.45 13.04
CA ALA A 142 15.90 10.31 12.86
C ALA A 142 17.26 9.57 12.98
N THR A 143 17.29 8.28 13.36
CA THR A 143 18.54 7.53 13.51
C THR A 143 19.00 6.82 12.24
N GLY A 144 18.18 6.84 11.18
CA GLY A 144 18.52 6.26 9.87
C GLY A 144 17.87 4.91 9.58
N GLY A 145 17.05 4.36 10.49
CA GLY A 145 16.45 3.03 10.32
C GLY A 145 15.55 2.95 9.09
N PHE A 146 14.64 3.91 8.93
CA PHE A 146 13.80 3.99 7.74
C PHE A 146 14.61 4.29 6.47
N VAL A 147 15.68 5.07 6.60
CA VAL A 147 16.61 5.38 5.50
C VAL A 147 17.20 4.10 4.92
N LEU A 148 17.68 3.22 5.80
CA LEU A 148 18.20 1.92 5.40
C LEU A 148 17.16 1.11 4.60
N PHE A 149 15.89 1.06 5.03
CA PHE A 149 14.87 0.28 4.33
C PHE A 149 14.64 0.77 2.91
N TYR A 150 14.38 2.06 2.71
CA TYR A 150 14.10 2.52 1.35
C TYR A 150 15.35 2.56 0.45
N HIS A 151 16.56 2.68 1.01
CA HIS A 151 17.80 2.48 0.26
C HIS A 151 17.99 1.03 -0.18
N LEU A 152 17.74 0.06 0.71
CA LEU A 152 17.78 -1.36 0.36
C LEU A 152 16.69 -1.73 -0.65
N LEU A 153 15.46 -1.21 -0.48
CA LEU A 153 14.39 -1.41 -1.46
C LEU A 153 14.80 -0.86 -2.83
N TRP A 154 15.38 0.34 -2.89
CA TRP A 154 15.89 0.91 -4.13
C TRP A 154 16.96 0.03 -4.78
N GLU A 155 17.95 -0.43 -4.01
CA GLU A 155 19.06 -1.24 -4.51
C GLU A 155 18.57 -2.61 -5.01
N LEU A 156 17.80 -3.32 -4.20
CA LEU A 156 17.26 -4.65 -4.52
C LEU A 156 16.26 -4.60 -5.69
N THR A 157 15.48 -3.53 -5.80
CA THR A 157 14.61 -3.29 -6.97
C THR A 157 15.45 -3.22 -8.25
N HIS A 158 16.59 -2.52 -8.20
CA HIS A 158 17.50 -2.44 -9.33
C HIS A 158 18.22 -3.75 -9.63
N VAL A 159 18.58 -4.54 -8.61
CA VAL A 159 19.10 -5.91 -8.80
C VAL A 159 18.07 -6.74 -9.57
N CYS A 160 16.78 -6.65 -9.24
CA CYS A 160 15.74 -7.36 -9.99
C CYS A 160 15.67 -6.96 -11.47
N PHE A 161 15.94 -5.69 -11.83
CA PHE A 161 16.02 -5.27 -13.24
C PHE A 161 17.19 -5.88 -13.99
N GLU A 162 18.29 -6.19 -13.31
CA GLU A 162 19.44 -6.91 -13.89
C GLU A 162 19.11 -8.38 -14.17
N HIS A 163 18.09 -8.92 -13.48
CA HIS A 163 17.58 -10.28 -13.64
C HIS A 163 16.18 -10.29 -14.27
N SER A 164 16.03 -9.72 -15.48
CA SER A 164 14.72 -9.50 -16.13
C SER A 164 13.82 -10.74 -16.29
N GLY A 165 14.37 -11.95 -16.19
CA GLY A 165 13.60 -13.20 -16.10
C GLY A 165 12.62 -13.24 -14.93
N LEU A 166 12.93 -12.56 -13.81
CA LEU A 166 12.08 -12.44 -12.62
C LEU A 166 10.86 -11.55 -12.83
N LEU A 167 10.90 -10.67 -13.84
CA LEU A 167 9.88 -9.66 -14.11
C LEU A 167 8.83 -10.13 -15.11
N LYS A 168 9.06 -11.28 -15.75
CA LYS A 168 8.08 -11.86 -16.65
C LYS A 168 6.86 -12.32 -15.84
N PRO A 169 5.63 -12.09 -16.32
CA PRO A 169 4.46 -12.68 -15.71
C PRO A 169 4.66 -14.19 -15.59
N GLN A 170 4.38 -14.76 -14.42
CA GLN A 170 4.21 -16.20 -14.33
C GLN A 170 3.05 -16.55 -15.26
N ARG A 171 3.26 -17.50 -16.18
CA ARG A 171 2.16 -18.11 -16.93
C ARG A 171 1.37 -18.95 -15.93
N CYS A 172 0.39 -18.34 -15.27
CA CYS A 172 -0.77 -19.09 -14.83
C CYS A 172 -1.57 -19.40 -16.09
N ASP A 173 -1.92 -20.66 -16.30
CA ASP A 173 -2.81 -21.07 -17.38
C ASP A 173 -4.22 -20.54 -17.03
N ASP A 174 -4.46 -19.26 -17.34
CA ASP A 174 -5.76 -18.61 -17.19
C ASP A 174 -6.71 -19.15 -18.26
N GLU A 175 -7.28 -20.34 -18.02
CA GLU A 175 -8.66 -20.55 -18.45
C GLU A 175 -9.47 -19.46 -17.75
N ALA A 176 -10.12 -18.58 -18.52
CA ALA A 176 -10.89 -17.46 -17.99
C ALA A 176 -12.02 -18.00 -17.10
N VAL A 177 -11.75 -18.09 -15.79
CA VAL A 177 -12.76 -18.47 -14.80
C VAL A 177 -13.79 -17.35 -14.77
N CYS A 178 -15.05 -17.72 -15.01
CA CYS A 178 -16.16 -16.78 -14.94
C CYS A 178 -16.17 -16.11 -13.55
N VAL A 179 -16.18 -14.78 -13.49
CA VAL A 179 -16.21 -14.01 -12.22
C VAL A 179 -17.43 -14.37 -11.36
N THR A 180 -18.52 -14.86 -11.96
CA THR A 180 -19.72 -15.35 -11.25
C THR A 180 -19.54 -16.75 -10.66
N CYS A 181 -18.64 -17.56 -11.21
CA CYS A 181 -18.35 -18.92 -10.74
C CYS A 181 -17.06 -18.99 -9.91
N SER A 182 -16.35 -17.87 -9.79
CA SER A 182 -15.19 -17.71 -8.93
C SER A 182 -15.65 -17.23 -7.57
N ASP A 183 -15.16 -17.83 -6.49
CA ASP A 183 -15.40 -17.36 -5.10
C ASP A 183 -14.59 -16.08 -4.77
N GLU A 184 -14.39 -15.19 -5.74
CA GLU A 184 -13.61 -13.95 -5.59
C GLU A 184 -14.51 -12.81 -5.05
N GLY A 185 -14.18 -12.29 -3.87
CA GLY A 185 -14.70 -11.03 -3.34
C GLY A 185 -13.70 -9.90 -3.61
N ARG A 186 -14.17 -8.77 -4.16
CA ARG A 186 -13.32 -7.62 -4.48
C ARG A 186 -13.65 -6.45 -3.57
N LEU A 187 -12.64 -5.83 -2.97
CA LEU A 187 -12.83 -4.60 -2.23
C LEU A 187 -13.25 -3.47 -3.17
N GLY A 188 -14.27 -2.71 -2.77
CA GLY A 188 -14.76 -1.54 -3.48
C GLY A 188 -14.97 -0.35 -2.55
N GLU A 189 -14.70 0.84 -3.07
CA GLU A 189 -14.99 2.12 -2.42
C GLU A 189 -16.21 2.77 -3.08
N VAL A 190 -17.24 3.05 -2.30
CA VAL A 190 -18.46 3.69 -2.78
C VAL A 190 -18.15 5.12 -3.24
N VAL A 191 -18.48 5.44 -4.49
CA VAL A 191 -18.22 6.75 -5.11
C VAL A 191 -19.35 7.74 -4.80
N SER A 192 -20.59 7.25 -4.78
CA SER A 192 -21.80 8.02 -4.50
C SER A 192 -22.74 7.21 -3.65
N ALA A 193 -23.49 7.87 -2.76
CA ALA A 193 -24.50 7.21 -1.92
C ALA A 193 -25.50 6.38 -2.75
N SER A 194 -26.05 5.32 -2.15
CA SER A 194 -26.98 4.46 -2.88
C SER A 194 -28.28 5.17 -3.24
N VAL A 195 -28.75 4.89 -4.45
CA VAL A 195 -30.02 5.35 -5.01
C VAL A 195 -30.70 4.14 -5.63
N ASP A 196 -31.95 3.89 -5.22
CA ASP A 196 -32.76 2.76 -5.71
C ASP A 196 -32.05 1.38 -5.62
N GLY A 197 -31.32 1.15 -4.52
CA GLY A 197 -30.63 -0.12 -4.28
C GLY A 197 -29.37 -0.34 -5.11
N GLN A 198 -28.79 0.73 -5.65
CA GLN A 198 -27.54 0.71 -6.42
C GLN A 198 -26.61 1.86 -6.04
N ALA A 199 -25.30 1.63 -6.16
CA ALA A 199 -24.28 2.67 -6.04
C ALA A 199 -23.17 2.49 -7.08
N GLN A 200 -22.51 3.59 -7.46
CA GLN A 200 -21.24 3.52 -8.16
C GLN A 200 -20.14 3.16 -7.17
N VAL A 201 -19.35 2.13 -7.50
CA VAL A 201 -18.27 1.63 -6.64
C VAL A 201 -16.97 1.58 -7.45
N ARG A 202 -15.92 2.19 -6.92
CA ARG A 202 -14.55 2.10 -7.45
C ARG A 202 -13.92 0.82 -6.94
N THR A 203 -13.44 -0.02 -7.85
CA THR A 203 -12.62 -1.19 -7.54
C THR A 203 -11.27 -1.09 -8.27
N ALA A 204 -10.37 -2.03 -8.01
CA ALA A 204 -9.10 -2.14 -8.73
C ALA A 204 -9.27 -2.23 -10.27
N ARG A 205 -10.44 -2.70 -10.75
CA ARG A 205 -10.75 -2.85 -12.17
C ARG A 205 -11.42 -1.62 -12.79
N GLY A 206 -11.71 -0.59 -11.99
CA GLY A 206 -12.42 0.61 -12.41
C GLY A 206 -13.73 0.83 -11.65
N ILE A 207 -14.52 1.80 -12.11
CA ILE A 207 -15.82 2.12 -11.52
C ILE A 207 -16.89 1.26 -12.17
N GLU A 208 -17.72 0.62 -11.35
CA GLU A 208 -18.85 -0.19 -11.78
C GLU A 208 -20.12 0.13 -10.98
N ASN A 209 -21.29 -0.14 -11.56
CA ASN A 209 -22.57 -0.04 -10.84
C ASN A 209 -22.78 -1.36 -10.08
N VAL A 210 -23.00 -1.26 -8.77
CA VAL A 210 -23.14 -2.40 -7.86
C VAL A 210 -24.51 -2.36 -7.21
N LEU A 211 -25.14 -3.54 -7.10
CA LEU A 211 -26.37 -3.72 -6.33
C LEU A 211 -26.06 -3.63 -4.83
N THR A 212 -26.73 -2.73 -4.11
CA THR A 212 -26.48 -2.48 -2.68
C THR A 212 -27.64 -2.90 -1.77
N ALA A 213 -28.69 -3.51 -2.32
CA ALA A 213 -29.90 -3.90 -1.58
C ALA A 213 -29.65 -4.75 -0.31
N LEU A 214 -28.53 -5.46 -0.22
CA LEU A 214 -28.14 -6.26 0.95
C LEU A 214 -27.47 -5.46 2.07
N VAL A 215 -26.92 -4.30 1.74
CA VAL A 215 -26.08 -3.48 2.63
C VAL A 215 -26.57 -2.03 2.75
N ASP A 216 -27.70 -1.70 2.12
CA ASP A 216 -28.26 -0.35 2.15
C ASP A 216 -28.59 0.12 3.57
N PRO A 217 -28.47 1.43 3.85
CA PRO A 217 -27.91 2.46 2.96
C PRO A 217 -26.37 2.39 2.91
N VAL A 218 -25.77 2.80 1.78
CA VAL A 218 -24.32 3.04 1.69
C VAL A 218 -24.03 4.51 1.38
N ALA A 219 -23.00 5.08 2.00
CA ALA A 219 -22.54 6.45 1.81
C ALA A 219 -21.27 6.52 0.95
N ALA A 220 -21.04 7.68 0.32
CA ALA A 220 -19.80 7.91 -0.42
C ALA A 220 -18.58 7.79 0.52
N GLY A 221 -17.56 7.07 0.07
CA GLY A 221 -16.34 6.80 0.82
C GLY A 221 -16.41 5.56 1.71
N GLU A 222 -17.55 4.88 1.84
CA GLU A 222 -17.62 3.59 2.53
C GLU A 222 -16.95 2.48 1.71
N LEU A 223 -16.45 1.47 2.42
CA LEU A 223 -15.85 0.29 1.80
C LEU A 223 -16.82 -0.88 1.85
N VAL A 224 -16.96 -1.57 0.72
CA VAL A 224 -17.85 -2.71 0.57
C VAL A 224 -17.11 -3.87 -0.09
N LEU A 225 -17.50 -5.09 0.25
CA LEU A 225 -17.06 -6.27 -0.48
C LEU A 225 -18.01 -6.55 -1.63
N VAL A 226 -17.51 -6.54 -2.86
CA VAL A 226 -18.28 -6.74 -4.09
C VAL A 226 -18.03 -8.14 -4.64
N HIS A 227 -19.11 -8.88 -4.83
CA HIS A 227 -19.10 -10.21 -5.45
C HIS A 227 -20.23 -10.31 -6.48
N ALA A 228 -19.91 -10.80 -7.69
CA ALA A 228 -20.87 -10.94 -8.80
C ALA A 228 -21.77 -9.69 -9.05
N GLY A 229 -21.21 -8.49 -8.93
CA GLY A 229 -21.94 -7.22 -9.14
C GLY A 229 -22.83 -6.78 -7.97
N THR A 230 -22.73 -7.45 -6.81
CA THR A 230 -23.50 -7.13 -5.59
C THR A 230 -22.57 -6.84 -4.43
N ALA A 231 -22.86 -5.80 -3.66
CA ALA A 231 -22.21 -5.54 -2.38
C ALA A 231 -22.80 -6.47 -1.32
N ILE A 232 -21.96 -7.34 -0.74
CA ILE A 232 -22.40 -8.41 0.17
C ILE A 232 -22.17 -8.09 1.65
N CYS A 233 -21.22 -7.20 1.96
CA CYS A 233 -21.03 -6.66 3.30
C CYS A 233 -20.32 -5.30 3.27
N HIS A 234 -20.50 -4.55 4.36
CA HIS A 234 -19.64 -3.43 4.71
C HIS A 234 -18.28 -3.96 5.18
N VAL A 235 -17.21 -3.26 4.82
CA VAL A 235 -15.88 -3.49 5.38
C VAL A 235 -15.67 -2.41 6.43
N GLY A 236 -15.81 -2.81 7.69
CA GLY A 236 -15.72 -1.91 8.84
C GLY A 236 -14.37 -1.21 8.95
N GLU A 237 -14.36 -0.09 9.66
CA GLU A 237 -13.17 0.36 10.37
C GLU A 237 -13.06 -0.54 11.60
N ASP A 238 -11.89 -1.13 11.86
CA ASP A 238 -11.70 -2.03 13.01
C ASP A 238 -12.43 -1.47 14.24
N ASP A 239 -13.35 -2.25 14.80
CA ASP A 239 -14.13 -1.86 15.98
C ASP A 239 -13.17 -1.25 17.02
N GLU A 240 -13.24 0.07 17.23
CA GLU A 240 -12.76 0.62 18.50
C GLU A 240 -13.55 -0.13 19.56
N PRO A 241 -12.90 -0.84 20.52
CA PRO A 241 -13.65 -1.48 21.57
C PRO A 241 -14.42 -0.38 22.30
N GLU A 242 -15.75 -0.44 22.20
CA GLU A 242 -16.65 0.48 22.89
C GLU A 242 -16.17 0.66 24.33
N GLY A 243 -15.98 1.92 24.70
CA GLY A 243 -15.32 2.31 25.93
C GLY A 243 -15.80 1.52 27.15
N VAL A 244 -14.84 0.95 27.88
CA VAL A 244 -15.05 0.63 29.28
C VAL A 244 -14.77 1.92 30.06
N SER A 245 -15.83 2.61 30.45
CA SER A 245 -15.79 3.67 31.46
C SER A 245 -15.42 3.10 32.82
#